data_AF-A0A2J8IDK1-F1
#
_entry.id   AF-A0A2J8IDK1-F1
#
_cell.length_a   1.000
_cell.length_b   1.000
_cell.length_c   1.000
_cell.angle_alpha   90.00
_cell.angle_beta   90.00
_cell.angle_gamma   90.00
#
_symmetry.space_group_name_H-M   'P 1'
#
loop_
_entity.id
_entity.type
_entity.pdbx_description
1 polymer ?
#
loop_
_entity_poly.entity_id
_entity_poly.type
_entity_poly.pdbx_seq_one_letter_code
_entity_poly.pdbx_strand_id
1 'polypeptide(L)'
;MQALMGLGEPVKRIVGIVLAAVFVLGAIAFFLVQSAEEKVTADMLARAGRFAIPPDWQLTDEIVRSERFLCMSTNPCPSLSRQWDAGKQLTTSDVTAVVSGVGFEMKTDAPCQRPANVSGSITICRFSGTDGEYSYMLNAASPGLNESQIVTMIVRPVVD
;
A
#
# COMPACT_ATOMS: atom_id res chain seq x y z
N MET A 1 -33.75 31.65 -11.61
CA MET A 1 -34.65 31.02 -10.61
C MET A 1 -36.11 31.26 -11.01
N GLN A 2 -36.57 30.68 -12.13
CA GLN A 2 -37.88 31.03 -12.71
C GLN A 2 -38.57 29.91 -13.52
N ALA A 3 -38.19 28.64 -13.33
CA ALA A 3 -38.75 27.52 -14.11
C ALA A 3 -39.81 26.66 -13.38
N LEU A 4 -40.19 26.99 -12.14
CA LEU A 4 -41.06 26.14 -11.30
C LEU A 4 -42.49 26.69 -11.07
N MET A 5 -42.84 27.85 -11.65
CA MET A 5 -44.11 28.52 -11.37
C MET A 5 -45.33 28.02 -12.18
N GLY A 6 -45.18 27.01 -13.05
CA GLY A 6 -46.28 26.52 -13.91
C GLY A 6 -46.65 25.04 -13.78
N LEU A 7 -46.05 24.29 -12.86
CA LEU A 7 -46.30 22.84 -12.74
C LEU A 7 -47.40 22.57 -11.70
N GLY A 8 -48.47 21.88 -12.09
CA GLY A 8 -49.52 21.43 -11.15
C GLY A 8 -48.94 20.61 -10.00
N GLU A 9 -49.57 20.65 -8.82
CA GLU A 9 -49.18 19.88 -7.63
C GLU A 9 -48.70 18.43 -7.87
N PRO A 10 -49.36 17.61 -8.72
CA PRO A 10 -48.88 16.25 -8.99
C PRO A 10 -47.48 16.23 -9.63
N VAL A 11 -47.18 17.19 -10.50
CA VAL A 11 -45.89 17.23 -11.20
C VAL A 11 -44.76 17.68 -10.26
N LYS A 12 -45.02 18.64 -9.36
CA LYS A 12 -44.05 19.02 -8.32
C LYS A 12 -43.70 17.86 -7.39
N ARG A 13 -44.71 17.04 -7.01
CA ARG A 13 -44.51 15.86 -6.18
C ARG A 13 -43.68 14.79 -6.89
N ILE A 14 -43.97 14.52 -8.17
CA ILE A 14 -43.18 13.57 -8.98
C ILE A 14 -41.74 14.05 -9.10
N VAL A 15 -41.50 15.32 -9.42
CA VAL A 15 -40.15 15.89 -9.52
C VAL A 15 -39.41 15.79 -8.20
N GLY A 16 -40.06 16.07 -7.06
CA GLY A 16 -39.46 15.92 -5.74
C GLY A 16 -39.07 14.48 -5.43
N ILE A 17 -39.92 13.50 -5.76
CA ILE A 17 -39.62 12.07 -5.59
C ILE A 17 -38.44 11.65 -6.47
N VAL A 18 -38.43 12.07 -7.73
CA VAL A 18 -37.34 11.75 -8.66
C VAL A 18 -36.01 12.33 -8.17
N LEU A 19 -35.99 13.59 -7.73
CA LEU A 19 -34.78 14.21 -7.18
C LEU A 19 -34.31 13.48 -5.92
N ALA A 20 -35.21 13.17 -4.99
CA ALA A 20 -34.87 12.41 -3.79
C ALA A 20 -34.29 11.03 -4.14
N ALA A 21 -34.88 10.32 -5.11
CA ALA A 21 -34.37 9.04 -5.59
C ALA A 21 -32.96 9.16 -6.19
N VAL A 22 -32.70 10.19 -6.99
CA VAL A 22 -31.36 10.45 -7.57
C VAL A 22 -30.33 10.71 -6.46
N PHE A 23 -30.67 11.51 -5.45
CA PHE A 23 -29.78 11.77 -4.32
C PHE A 23 -29.48 10.50 -3.53
N VAL A 24 -30.49 9.67 -3.26
CA VAL A 24 -30.30 8.40 -2.54
C VAL A 24 -29.41 7.45 -3.34
N LEU A 25 -29.65 7.30 -4.65
CA LEU A 25 -28.81 6.47 -5.51
C LEU A 25 -27.37 6.98 -5.56
N GLY A 26 -27.17 8.30 -5.66
CA GLY A 26 -25.85 8.91 -5.63
C GLY A 26 -25.10 8.65 -4.32
N ALA A 27 -25.80 8.79 -3.17
CA ALA A 27 -25.22 8.50 -1.87
C ALA A 27 -24.82 7.02 -1.75
N ILE A 28 -25.70 6.10 -2.15
CA ILE A 28 -25.40 4.66 -2.13
C ILE A 28 -24.15 4.36 -2.98
N ALA A 29 -24.10 4.87 -4.21
CA ALA A 29 -22.94 4.67 -5.08
C ALA A 29 -21.64 5.22 -4.45
N PHE A 30 -21.70 6.40 -3.84
CA PHE A 30 -20.55 7.00 -3.14
C PHE A 30 -20.05 6.14 -1.97
N PHE A 31 -20.97 5.64 -1.12
CA PHE A 31 -20.60 4.78 0.00
C PHE A 31 -20.04 3.43 -0.45
N LEU A 32 -20.56 2.86 -1.54
CA LEU A 32 -20.02 1.62 -2.11
C LEU A 32 -18.58 1.81 -2.60
N VAL A 33 -18.28 2.92 -3.28
CA VAL A 33 -16.92 3.24 -3.74
C VAL A 33 -15.97 3.43 -2.56
N GLN A 34 -16.35 4.25 -1.58
CA GLN A 34 -15.50 4.46 -0.39
C GLN A 34 -15.24 3.16 0.38
N SER A 35 -16.27 2.33 0.56
CA SER A 35 -16.10 1.04 1.25
C SER A 35 -15.14 0.11 0.50
N ALA A 36 -15.17 0.12 -0.84
CA ALA A 36 -14.21 -0.64 -1.64
C ALA A 36 -12.78 -0.11 -1.50
N GLU A 37 -12.60 1.22 -1.52
CA GLU A 37 -11.28 1.85 -1.37
C GLU A 37 -10.66 1.59 0.02
N GLU A 38 -11.48 1.66 1.07
CA GLU A 38 -11.07 1.31 2.43
C GLU A 38 -10.69 -0.17 2.55
N LYS A 39 -11.42 -1.06 1.89
CA LYS A 39 -11.16 -2.50 1.92
C LYS A 39 -9.77 -2.84 1.38
N VAL A 40 -9.37 -2.27 0.24
CA VAL A 40 -8.03 -2.50 -0.34
C VAL A 40 -6.95 -1.97 0.59
N THR A 41 -7.16 -0.79 1.18
CA THR A 41 -6.22 -0.19 2.14
C THR A 41 -6.06 -1.08 3.38
N ALA A 42 -7.17 -1.57 3.94
CA ALA A 42 -7.17 -2.46 5.09
C ALA A 42 -6.48 -3.80 4.77
N ASP A 43 -6.73 -4.37 3.58
CA ASP A 43 -6.10 -5.61 3.14
C ASP A 43 -4.57 -5.43 2.97
N MET A 44 -4.11 -4.33 2.38
CA MET A 44 -2.67 -4.01 2.32
C MET A 44 -2.02 -3.96 3.71
N LEU A 45 -2.67 -3.31 4.68
CA LEU A 45 -2.18 -3.21 6.05
C LEU A 45 -2.14 -4.59 6.75
N ALA A 46 -3.19 -5.39 6.58
CA ALA A 46 -3.23 -6.75 7.11
C ALA A 46 -2.13 -7.63 6.51
N ARG A 47 -1.92 -7.53 5.20
CA ARG A 47 -0.90 -8.29 4.47
C ARG A 47 0.51 -7.89 4.86
N ALA A 48 0.75 -6.59 5.04
CA ALA A 48 2.01 -6.06 5.57
C ALA A 48 2.28 -6.49 7.01
N GLY A 49 1.23 -6.65 7.82
CA GLY A 49 1.31 -7.20 9.18
C GLY A 49 1.82 -8.65 9.25
N ARG A 50 1.92 -9.35 8.12
CA ARG A 50 2.47 -10.71 8.06
C ARG A 50 4.00 -10.75 8.08
N PHE A 51 4.68 -9.63 7.81
CA PHE A 51 6.13 -9.57 7.92
C PHE A 51 6.54 -9.60 9.40
N ALA A 52 7.49 -10.48 9.74
CA ALA A 52 7.99 -10.62 11.09
C ALA A 52 9.04 -9.54 11.40
N ILE A 53 8.62 -8.26 11.40
CA ILE A 53 9.51 -7.13 11.67
C ILE A 53 10.01 -7.19 13.12
N PRO A 54 11.34 -7.20 13.36
CA PRO A 54 11.88 -7.21 14.71
C PRO A 54 11.47 -5.95 15.50
N PRO A 55 11.14 -6.08 16.80
CA PRO A 55 10.65 -4.96 17.61
C PRO A 55 11.74 -3.91 17.93
N ASP A 56 13.01 -4.27 17.76
CA ASP A 56 14.17 -3.38 17.92
C ASP A 56 14.41 -2.48 16.71
N TRP A 57 13.74 -2.74 15.57
CA TRP A 57 13.88 -1.90 14.37
C TRP A 57 13.05 -0.63 14.50
N GLN A 58 13.69 0.50 14.23
CA GLN A 58 13.04 1.80 14.33
C GLN A 58 12.36 2.14 13.00
N LEU A 59 11.05 2.35 13.01
CA LEU A 59 10.33 2.87 11.84
C LEU A 59 10.82 4.30 11.54
N THR A 60 11.36 4.52 10.34
CA THR A 60 11.89 5.82 9.91
C THR A 60 10.96 6.51 8.92
N ASP A 61 10.21 5.75 8.11
CA ASP A 61 9.25 6.29 7.15
C ASP A 61 8.08 5.34 6.94
N GLU A 62 6.90 5.91 6.70
CA GLU A 62 5.68 5.17 6.35
C GLU A 62 4.85 5.97 5.35
N ILE A 63 4.51 5.33 4.24
CA ILE A 63 3.63 5.89 3.22
C ILE A 63 2.51 4.88 2.96
N VAL A 64 1.29 5.28 3.28
CA VAL A 64 0.07 4.54 2.93
C VAL A 64 -0.65 5.30 1.82
N ARG A 65 -0.68 4.72 0.62
CA ARG A 65 -1.47 5.24 -0.50
C ARG A 65 -2.71 4.37 -0.63
N SER A 66 -3.84 4.93 -0.20
CA SER A 66 -5.14 4.29 -0.36
C SER A 66 -5.49 4.10 -1.83
N GLU A 67 -6.35 3.11 -2.08
CA GLU A 67 -7.00 2.93 -3.37
C GLU A 67 -7.76 4.21 -3.76
N ARG A 68 -7.75 4.50 -5.07
CA ARG A 68 -8.55 5.58 -5.64
C ARG A 68 -9.20 5.04 -6.90
N PHE A 69 -10.45 5.44 -7.16
CA PHE A 69 -11.24 5.02 -8.33
C PHE A 69 -10.47 4.98 -9.67
N LEU A 70 -9.47 5.84 -9.87
CA LEU A 70 -8.51 5.74 -10.96
C LEU A 70 -7.09 5.98 -10.44
N CYS A 71 -6.20 5.01 -10.63
CA CYS A 71 -4.76 5.21 -10.48
C CYS A 71 -4.06 5.36 -11.84
N MET A 72 -3.27 6.42 -11.98
CA MET A 72 -2.53 6.79 -13.19
C MET A 72 -1.35 7.69 -12.81
N SER A 73 -0.47 8.05 -13.74
CA SER A 73 0.77 8.81 -13.45
C SER A 73 0.59 10.01 -12.49
N THR A 74 -0.52 10.74 -12.58
CA THR A 74 -0.85 11.89 -11.70
C THR A 74 -1.64 11.52 -10.42
N ASN A 75 -2.16 10.29 -10.33
CA ASN A 75 -2.87 9.74 -9.17
C ASN A 75 -2.20 8.41 -8.76
N PRO A 76 -1.29 8.42 -7.79
CA PRO A 76 -0.44 7.27 -7.51
C PRO A 76 -1.26 6.06 -7.09
N CYS A 77 -0.90 4.90 -7.62
CA CYS A 77 -1.57 3.63 -7.35
C CYS A 77 -1.50 3.22 -5.87
N PRO A 78 -2.51 2.45 -5.42
CA PRO A 78 -2.54 1.85 -4.10
C PRO A 78 -1.20 1.19 -3.77
N SER A 79 -0.62 1.57 -2.64
CA SER A 79 0.62 0.98 -2.18
C SER A 79 0.87 1.33 -0.73
N LEU A 80 1.50 0.41 -0.03
CA LEU A 80 2.07 0.61 1.29
C LEU A 80 3.59 0.54 1.15
N SER A 81 4.29 1.54 1.67
CA SER A 81 5.74 1.52 1.86
C SER A 81 6.05 1.78 3.32
N ARG A 82 6.92 0.96 3.91
CA ARG A 82 7.45 1.18 5.25
C ARG A 82 8.95 1.02 5.23
N GLN A 83 9.62 1.88 5.97
CA GLN A 83 11.07 1.86 6.09
C GLN A 83 11.47 1.80 7.55
N TRP A 84 12.47 0.97 7.84
CA TRP A 84 13.05 0.85 9.16
C TRP A 84 14.56 1.00 9.11
N ASP A 85 15.11 1.58 10.17
CA ASP A 85 16.50 1.45 10.55
C ASP A 85 16.64 0.20 11.44
N ALA A 86 17.45 -0.76 11.01
CA ALA A 86 17.67 -2.01 11.72
C ALA A 86 18.52 -1.87 13.00
N GLY A 87 19.15 -0.72 13.23
CA GLY A 87 20.13 -0.47 14.29
C GLY A 87 21.42 -1.31 14.21
N LYS A 88 21.57 -2.14 13.17
CA LYS A 88 22.70 -3.07 12.98
C LYS A 88 22.96 -3.38 11.52
N GLN A 89 24.08 -4.03 11.26
CA GLN A 89 24.31 -4.73 10.00
C GLN A 89 23.49 -6.02 10.00
N LEU A 90 22.69 -6.22 8.95
CA LEU A 90 21.91 -7.43 8.79
C LEU A 90 22.73 -8.52 8.14
N THR A 91 22.39 -9.75 8.51
CA THR A 91 22.76 -10.97 7.81
C THR A 91 21.62 -11.42 6.90
N THR A 92 21.90 -12.32 5.96
CA THR A 92 20.84 -13.01 5.19
C THR A 92 19.82 -13.69 6.09
N SER A 93 20.22 -14.22 7.25
CA SER A 93 19.29 -14.86 8.19
C SER A 93 18.33 -13.88 8.85
N ASP A 94 18.77 -12.67 9.17
CA ASP A 94 17.90 -11.64 9.75
C ASP A 94 16.78 -11.28 8.76
N VAL A 95 17.14 -11.01 7.49
CA VAL A 95 16.16 -10.63 6.46
C VAL A 95 15.26 -11.81 6.07
N THR A 96 15.80 -13.03 6.05
CA THR A 96 15.01 -14.25 5.81
C THR A 96 13.98 -14.49 6.91
N ALA A 97 14.34 -14.22 8.18
CA ALA A 97 13.41 -14.32 9.30
C ALA A 97 12.25 -13.33 9.13
N VAL A 98 12.52 -12.10 8.68
CA VAL A 98 11.47 -11.11 8.41
C VAL A 98 10.45 -11.60 7.38
N VAL A 99 10.91 -12.18 6.28
CA VAL A 99 10.02 -12.65 5.20
C VAL A 99 9.40 -14.00 5.49
N SER A 100 9.90 -14.77 6.47
CA SER A 100 9.37 -16.10 6.80
C SER A 100 7.91 -16.09 7.28
N GLY A 101 7.45 -14.96 7.85
CA GLY A 101 6.08 -14.80 8.35
C GLY A 101 5.01 -14.61 7.27
N VAL A 102 5.38 -14.34 6.01
CA VAL A 102 4.42 -13.91 4.98
C VAL A 102 3.51 -15.02 4.47
N GLY A 103 3.90 -16.29 4.64
CA GLY A 103 3.11 -17.47 4.28
C GLY A 103 3.17 -17.88 2.80
N PHE A 104 4.05 -17.28 2.01
CA PHE A 104 4.32 -17.62 0.61
C PHE A 104 5.82 -17.47 0.30
N GLU A 105 6.26 -17.99 -0.86
CA GLU A 105 7.66 -17.92 -1.26
C GLU A 105 8.08 -16.47 -1.61
N MET A 106 9.14 -16.00 -0.97
CA MET A 106 9.83 -14.75 -1.28
C MET A 106 11.22 -15.08 -1.84
N LYS A 107 11.50 -14.66 -3.07
CA LYS A 107 12.76 -14.93 -3.76
C LYS A 107 13.73 -13.78 -3.54
N THR A 108 14.96 -14.11 -3.14
CA THR A 108 16.06 -13.14 -3.04
C THR A 108 16.88 -13.10 -4.32
N ASP A 109 17.33 -11.91 -4.73
CA ASP A 109 18.21 -11.72 -5.89
C ASP A 109 19.69 -11.96 -5.57
N ALA A 110 20.10 -11.70 -4.33
CA ALA A 110 21.47 -11.84 -3.85
C ALA A 110 21.50 -12.15 -2.33
N PRO A 111 22.66 -12.59 -1.79
CA PRO A 111 22.87 -12.62 -0.34
C PRO A 111 22.77 -11.23 0.28
N CYS A 112 22.16 -11.11 1.46
CA CYS A 112 22.05 -9.84 2.18
C CYS A 112 23.33 -9.52 2.97
N GLN A 113 24.45 -9.40 2.25
CA GLN A 113 25.74 -8.98 2.83
C GLN A 113 26.40 -7.93 1.95
N ARG A 114 26.84 -6.83 2.58
CA ARG A 114 27.52 -5.75 1.86
C ARG A 114 28.84 -6.27 1.28
N PRO A 115 29.08 -6.11 -0.03
CA PRO A 115 30.39 -6.39 -0.60
C PRO A 115 31.47 -5.45 -0.05
N ALA A 116 32.64 -5.99 0.30
CA ALA A 116 33.71 -5.24 0.98
C ALA A 116 34.32 -4.11 0.13
N ASN A 117 34.22 -4.20 -1.19
CA ASN A 117 34.84 -3.29 -2.15
C ASN A 117 33.89 -2.19 -2.67
N VAL A 118 32.70 -2.07 -2.11
CA VAL A 118 31.70 -1.08 -2.55
C VAL A 118 31.61 0.05 -1.54
N SER A 119 31.70 1.28 -2.01
CA SER A 119 31.51 2.51 -1.23
C SER A 119 30.13 3.13 -1.49
N GLY A 120 29.66 3.96 -0.55
CA GLY A 120 28.38 4.67 -0.65
C GLY A 120 27.15 3.78 -0.42
N SER A 121 25.97 4.38 -0.62
CA SER A 121 24.70 3.69 -0.39
C SER A 121 24.41 2.67 -1.48
N ILE A 122 24.11 1.43 -1.09
CA ILE A 122 23.71 0.36 -2.01
C ILE A 122 22.52 -0.44 -1.48
N THR A 123 21.70 -0.95 -2.39
CA THR A 123 20.81 -2.08 -2.08
C THR A 123 21.65 -3.35 -2.07
N ILE A 124 21.63 -4.08 -0.97
CA ILE A 124 22.43 -5.28 -0.75
C ILE A 124 21.68 -6.52 -1.26
N CYS A 125 20.39 -6.58 -0.95
CA CYS A 125 19.52 -7.66 -1.42
C CYS A 125 18.08 -7.15 -1.55
N ARG A 126 17.33 -7.83 -2.39
CA ARG A 126 15.89 -7.65 -2.57
C ARG A 126 15.21 -9.00 -2.53
N PHE A 127 14.21 -9.09 -1.65
CA PHE A 127 13.22 -10.14 -1.73
C PHE A 127 12.01 -9.66 -2.52
N SER A 128 11.44 -10.55 -3.33
CA SER A 128 10.20 -10.30 -4.05
C SER A 128 9.32 -11.54 -4.10
N GLY A 129 8.01 -11.34 -4.11
CA GLY A 129 7.03 -12.41 -4.15
C GLY A 129 5.65 -11.88 -4.53
N THR A 130 4.74 -12.80 -4.83
CA THR A 130 3.33 -12.49 -5.14
C THR A 130 2.42 -13.42 -4.35
N ASP A 131 1.27 -12.89 -3.92
CA ASP A 131 0.22 -13.64 -3.22
C ASP A 131 -1.14 -13.14 -3.70
N GLY A 132 -1.75 -13.90 -4.61
CA GLY A 132 -2.96 -13.51 -5.33
C GLY A 132 -2.76 -12.20 -6.10
N GLU A 133 -3.62 -11.23 -5.84
CA GLU A 133 -3.65 -9.92 -6.49
C GLU A 133 -2.63 -8.93 -5.92
N TYR A 134 -1.64 -9.38 -5.13
CA TYR A 134 -0.66 -8.49 -4.49
C TYR A 134 0.78 -8.88 -4.81
N SER A 135 1.62 -7.85 -4.97
CA SER A 135 3.06 -7.96 -5.08
C SER A 135 3.74 -7.41 -3.84
N TYR A 136 4.85 -8.06 -3.48
CA TYR A 136 5.62 -7.80 -2.27
C TYR A 136 7.07 -7.56 -2.65
N MET A 137 7.68 -6.59 -1.99
CA MET A 137 9.10 -6.32 -2.11
C MET A 137 9.67 -5.98 -0.74
N LEU A 138 10.85 -6.51 -0.43
CA LEU A 138 11.63 -6.12 0.74
C LEU A 138 13.06 -5.84 0.28
N ASN A 139 13.52 -4.61 0.42
CA ASN A 139 14.89 -4.21 0.10
C ASN A 139 15.67 -4.00 1.39
N ALA A 140 16.87 -4.57 1.49
CA ALA A 140 17.85 -4.20 2.50
C ALA A 140 18.93 -3.34 1.85
N ALA A 141 19.16 -2.15 2.38
CA ALA A 141 20.16 -1.21 1.89
C ALA A 141 21.20 -0.93 2.98
N SER A 142 22.45 -0.72 2.56
CA SER A 142 23.54 -0.28 3.42
C SER A 142 24.00 1.10 2.99
N PRO A 143 23.81 2.13 3.82
CA PRO A 143 24.26 3.49 3.51
C PRO A 143 25.79 3.62 3.46
N GLY A 144 26.51 2.85 4.28
CA GLY A 144 27.97 2.84 4.34
C GLY A 144 28.56 1.61 5.04
N LEU A 145 29.89 1.52 5.05
CA LEU A 145 30.61 0.48 5.79
C LEU A 145 30.40 0.68 7.30
N ASN A 146 30.03 -0.39 8.01
CA ASN A 146 29.74 -0.36 9.44
C ASN A 146 28.57 0.54 9.87
N GLU A 147 27.78 1.01 8.92
CA GLU A 147 26.56 1.75 9.22
C GLU A 147 25.37 0.79 9.37
N SER A 148 24.38 1.25 10.13
CA SER A 148 23.12 0.52 10.26
C SER A 148 22.43 0.38 8.90
N GLN A 149 21.82 -0.78 8.68
CA GLN A 149 21.13 -1.05 7.43
C GLN A 149 19.68 -0.58 7.48
N ILE A 150 19.21 -0.12 6.34
CA ILE A 150 17.84 0.36 6.14
C ILE A 150 17.05 -0.71 5.42
N VAL A 151 15.89 -1.08 5.95
CA VAL A 151 14.99 -2.05 5.33
C VAL A 151 13.75 -1.35 4.85
N THR A 152 13.41 -1.53 3.58
CA THR A 152 12.19 -0.96 2.98
C THR A 152 11.29 -2.09 2.50
N MET A 153 10.07 -2.14 3.02
CA MET A 153 9.02 -3.06 2.59
C MET A 153 8.02 -2.31 1.74
N ILE A 154 7.60 -2.92 0.64
CA ILE A 154 6.54 -2.42 -0.23
C ILE A 154 5.51 -3.54 -0.45
N VAL A 155 4.25 -3.20 -0.24
CA VAL A 155 3.10 -4.06 -0.58
C VAL A 155 2.18 -3.26 -1.50
N ARG A 156 1.79 -3.83 -2.63
CA ARG A 156 0.87 -3.17 -3.55
C ARG A 156 0.03 -4.19 -4.33
N PRO A 157 -1.20 -3.84 -4.73
CA PRO A 157 -1.94 -4.63 -5.70
C PRO A 157 -1.15 -4.81 -7.00
N VAL A 158 -1.35 -5.94 -7.66
CA VAL A 158 -0.94 -6.16 -9.04
C VAL A 158 -1.97 -5.44 -9.91
N VAL A 159 -1.49 -4.50 -10.72
CA VAL A 159 -2.32 -3.82 -11.71
C VAL A 159 -2.13 -4.60 -13.01
N ASP A 160 -3.19 -5.26 -13.47
CA ASP A 160 -3.22 -5.91 -14.79
C ASP A 160 -3.22 -4.87 -15.93
#